data_AF-A0A0M9VQE2-F1
#
_entry.id   AF-A0A0M9VQE2-F1
#
_cell.length_a   1.000
_cell.length_b   1.000
_cell.length_c   1.000
_cell.angle_alpha   90.00
_cell.angle_beta   90.00
_cell.angle_gamma   90.00
#
_symmetry.space_group_name_H-M   'P 1'
#
loop_
_entity.id
_entity.type
_entity.pdbx_description
1 polymer ?
#
loop_
_entity_poly.entity_id
_entity_poly.type
_entity_poly.pdbx_seq_one_letter_code
_entity_poly.pdbx_strand_id
1 'polypeptide(L)'
;MTSVLAVYTWCCGAVAVLGLLTSVAWSLIHLSQWIEAYPLRARWIGVRYAQVQLGLVLLMYVCGHLPLPAAVLCASLGVYGLICMWPATWPSQSRPPIVARAVWGVGVPLAAHASLTSHYGGVQHAWIAHAHGFAQEAPSLPYAQAHEVVALIAGLVWALPVYQFVSETTQTWSLPTRT
;
A
#
# COMPACT_ATOMS: atom_id res chain seq x y z
N MET A 1 19.95 -12.29 35.35
CA MET A 1 18.63 -12.18 36.01
C MET A 1 17.84 -11.11 35.27
N THR A 2 16.74 -11.47 34.60
CA THR A 2 15.84 -10.49 33.97
C THR A 2 15.08 -9.74 35.07
N SER A 3 15.06 -8.41 35.01
CA SER A 3 14.33 -7.62 36.01
C SER A 3 12.82 -7.83 35.85
N VAL A 4 12.08 -7.80 36.96
CA VAL A 4 10.60 -7.90 36.96
C VAL A 4 9.99 -6.83 36.05
N LEU A 5 10.59 -5.64 36.02
CA LEU A 5 10.20 -4.54 35.15
C LEU A 5 10.35 -4.91 33.66
N ALA A 6 11.42 -5.61 33.27
CA ALA A 6 11.60 -6.06 31.90
C ALA A 6 10.48 -7.05 31.49
N VAL A 7 10.17 -8.02 32.33
CA VAL A 7 9.07 -8.98 32.07
C VAL A 7 7.74 -8.25 31.93
N TYR A 8 7.44 -7.30 32.83
CA TYR A 8 6.23 -6.48 32.75
C TYR A 8 6.15 -5.68 31.44
N THR A 9 7.23 -5.01 31.03
CA THR A 9 7.26 -4.25 29.76
C THR A 9 7.04 -5.13 28.55
N TRP A 10 7.63 -6.34 28.50
CA TRP A 10 7.40 -7.28 27.42
C TRP A 10 5.94 -7.77 27.39
N CYS A 11 5.34 -8.06 28.54
CA CYS A 11 3.94 -8.44 28.64
C CYS A 11 3.01 -7.31 28.17
N CYS A 12 3.21 -6.08 28.64
CA CYS A 12 2.43 -4.92 28.21
C CYS A 12 2.59 -4.63 26.71
N GLY A 13 3.82 -4.71 26.20
CA GLY A 13 4.11 -4.58 24.77
C GLY A 13 3.39 -5.64 23.94
N ALA A 14 3.44 -6.91 24.36
CA ALA A 14 2.75 -8.00 23.68
C ALA A 14 1.22 -7.79 23.67
N VAL A 15 0.62 -7.38 24.79
CA VAL A 15 -0.83 -7.07 24.87
C VAL A 15 -1.19 -5.91 23.95
N ALA A 16 -0.38 -4.85 23.90
CA ALA A 16 -0.61 -3.71 23.01
C ALA A 16 -0.54 -4.13 21.52
N VAL A 17 0.44 -4.94 21.15
CA VAL A 17 0.57 -5.47 19.78
C VAL A 17 -0.63 -6.35 19.42
N LEU A 18 -1.03 -7.26 20.32
CA LEU A 18 -2.21 -8.11 20.10
C LEU A 18 -3.49 -7.27 19.97
N GLY A 19 -3.67 -6.27 20.82
CA GLY A 19 -4.82 -5.35 20.75
C GLY A 19 -4.85 -4.53 19.45
N LEU A 20 -3.69 -4.10 18.95
CA LEU A 20 -3.59 -3.42 17.67
C LEU A 20 -3.94 -4.35 16.50
N LEU A 21 -3.42 -5.59 16.52
CA LEU A 21 -3.73 -6.59 15.48
C LEU A 21 -5.22 -6.95 15.47
N THR A 22 -5.85 -7.13 16.62
CA THR A 22 -7.29 -7.42 16.70
C THR A 22 -8.12 -6.23 16.23
N SER A 23 -7.75 -5.00 16.59
CA SER A 23 -8.42 -3.79 16.09
C SER A 23 -8.34 -3.69 14.57
N VAL A 24 -7.16 -3.90 13.98
CA VAL A 24 -6.97 -3.89 12.52
C VAL A 24 -7.81 -4.98 11.86
N ALA A 25 -7.78 -6.21 12.38
CA ALA A 25 -8.59 -7.31 11.87
C ALA A 25 -10.09 -6.99 11.92
N TRP A 26 -10.56 -6.43 13.03
CA TRP A 26 -11.96 -6.03 13.20
C TRP A 26 -12.38 -4.91 12.23
N SER A 27 -11.52 -3.90 12.04
CA SER A 27 -11.75 -2.86 11.03
C SER A 27 -11.81 -3.42 9.62
N LEU A 28 -10.95 -4.39 9.27
CA LEU A 28 -10.97 -5.05 7.96
C LEU A 28 -12.24 -5.88 7.75
N ILE A 29 -12.74 -6.57 8.79
CA ILE A 29 -14.00 -7.31 8.74
C ILE A 29 -15.18 -6.36 8.54
N HIS A 30 -15.24 -5.25 9.28
CA HIS A 30 -16.30 -4.26 9.08
C HIS A 30 -16.24 -3.62 7.70
N LEU A 31 -15.03 -3.33 7.22
CA LEU A 31 -14.83 -2.81 5.87
C LEU A 31 -15.29 -3.84 4.83
N SER A 32 -14.98 -5.13 5.01
CA SER A 32 -15.41 -6.17 4.08
C SER A 32 -16.94 -6.32 4.06
N GLN A 33 -17.58 -6.35 5.22
CA GLN A 33 -19.05 -6.37 5.35
C GLN A 33 -19.70 -5.15 4.69
N TRP A 34 -19.10 -3.97 4.85
CA TRP A 34 -19.60 -2.75 4.21
C TRP A 34 -19.45 -2.80 2.68
N ILE A 35 -18.32 -3.32 2.17
CA ILE A 35 -18.08 -3.51 0.74
C ILE A 35 -19.11 -4.49 0.15
N GLU A 36 -19.42 -5.57 0.86
CA GLU A 36 -20.45 -6.54 0.48
C GLU A 36 -21.84 -5.92 0.45
N ALA A 37 -22.19 -5.10 1.44
CA ALA A 37 -23.50 -4.44 1.52
C ALA A 37 -23.67 -3.34 0.46
N TYR A 38 -22.58 -2.67 0.06
CA TYR A 38 -22.63 -1.52 -0.85
C TYR A 38 -21.57 -1.60 -1.98
N PRO A 39 -21.63 -2.61 -2.87
CA PRO A 39 -20.57 -2.90 -3.84
C PRO A 39 -20.31 -1.76 -4.81
N LEU A 40 -21.36 -1.08 -5.30
CA LEU A 40 -21.20 0.06 -6.22
C LEU A 40 -20.54 1.26 -5.54
N ARG A 41 -20.89 1.54 -4.27
CA ARG A 41 -20.29 2.66 -3.51
C ARG A 41 -18.83 2.38 -3.20
N ALA A 42 -18.50 1.16 -2.79
CA ALA A 42 -17.12 0.72 -2.58
C ALA A 42 -16.29 0.92 -3.84
N ARG A 43 -16.76 0.45 -5.00
CA ARG A 43 -16.05 0.60 -6.28
C ARG A 43 -15.80 2.06 -6.65
N TRP A 44 -16.77 2.95 -6.45
CA TRP A 44 -16.56 4.38 -6.65
C TRP A 44 -15.50 4.99 -5.72
N ILE A 45 -15.45 4.56 -4.45
CA ILE A 45 -14.38 4.98 -3.53
C ILE A 45 -13.03 4.50 -4.04
N GLY A 46 -12.94 3.24 -4.47
CA GLY A 46 -11.72 2.69 -5.03
C GLY A 46 -11.25 3.39 -6.32
N VAL A 47 -12.17 3.74 -7.22
CA VAL A 47 -11.87 4.56 -8.42
C VAL A 47 -11.35 5.93 -8.03
N ARG A 48 -12.00 6.62 -7.08
CA ARG A 48 -11.53 7.92 -6.57
C ARG A 48 -10.15 7.82 -5.94
N TYR A 49 -9.91 6.77 -5.16
CA TYR A 49 -8.60 6.51 -4.57
C TYR A 49 -7.54 6.32 -5.66
N ALA A 50 -7.81 5.51 -6.69
CA ALA A 50 -6.87 5.30 -7.79
C ALA A 50 -6.58 6.60 -8.57
N GLN A 51 -7.58 7.47 -8.77
CA GLN A 51 -7.38 8.80 -9.38
C GLN A 51 -6.48 9.68 -8.52
N VAL A 52 -6.74 9.75 -7.21
CA VAL A 52 -5.92 10.54 -6.27
C VAL A 52 -4.50 9.98 -6.22
N GLN A 53 -4.34 8.66 -6.17
CA GLN A 53 -3.04 7.99 -6.18
C GLN A 53 -2.24 8.34 -7.44
N LEU A 54 -2.85 8.35 -8.63
CA LEU A 54 -2.17 8.77 -9.87
C LEU A 54 -1.71 10.23 -9.81
N GLY A 55 -2.56 11.12 -9.28
CA GLY A 55 -2.19 12.52 -9.06
C GLY A 55 -1.03 12.67 -8.07
N LEU A 56 -1.04 11.90 -6.97
CA LEU A 56 0.04 11.88 -5.98
C LEU A 56 1.33 11.30 -6.55
N VAL A 57 1.28 10.23 -7.37
CA VAL A 57 2.45 9.66 -8.04
C VAL A 57 3.10 10.70 -8.94
N LEU A 58 2.31 11.42 -9.75
CA LEU A 58 2.81 12.49 -10.61
C LEU A 58 3.44 13.62 -9.78
N LEU A 59 2.74 14.09 -8.75
CA LEU A 59 3.24 15.15 -7.88
C LEU A 59 4.57 14.76 -7.23
N MET A 60 4.64 13.57 -6.64
CA MET A 60 5.84 13.08 -5.96
C MET A 60 7.00 12.82 -6.93
N TYR A 61 6.72 12.39 -8.16
CA TYR A 61 7.73 12.27 -9.22
C TYR A 61 8.29 13.64 -9.61
N VAL A 62 7.43 14.64 -9.85
CA VAL A 62 7.84 16.01 -10.19
C VAL A 62 8.63 16.67 -9.06
N CYS A 63 8.26 16.41 -7.80
CA CYS A 63 9.00 16.88 -6.62
C CYS A 63 10.30 16.09 -6.35
N GLY A 64 10.61 15.06 -7.15
CA GLY A 64 11.84 14.27 -7.02
C GLY A 64 11.81 13.21 -5.90
N HIS A 65 10.69 13.00 -5.22
CA HIS A 65 10.54 12.00 -4.16
C HIS A 65 10.34 10.57 -4.69
N LEU A 66 10.09 10.42 -5.99
CA LEU A 66 9.83 9.12 -6.60
C LEU A 66 10.79 8.90 -7.77
N PRO A 67 11.64 7.85 -7.75
CA PRO A 67 12.47 7.52 -8.89
C PRO A 67 11.60 7.03 -10.05
N LEU A 68 12.03 7.27 -11.29
CA LEU A 68 11.26 6.92 -12.49
C LEU A 68 10.74 5.47 -12.50
N PRO A 69 11.53 4.43 -12.15
CA PRO A 69 11.03 3.05 -12.12
C PRO A 69 9.87 2.86 -11.15
N ALA A 70 9.97 3.41 -9.93
CA ALA A 70 8.90 3.31 -8.94
C ALA A 70 7.66 4.12 -9.37
N ALA A 71 7.84 5.28 -10.00
CA ALA A 71 6.73 6.08 -10.53
C ALA A 71 5.95 5.33 -11.61
N VAL A 72 6.64 4.69 -12.56
CA VAL A 72 5.99 3.88 -13.61
C VAL A 72 5.25 2.69 -13.02
N LEU A 73 5.86 1.98 -12.07
CA LEU A 73 5.21 0.84 -11.41
C LEU A 73 3.98 1.27 -10.61
N CYS A 74 4.07 2.33 -9.81
CA CYS A 74 2.95 2.86 -9.04
C CYS A 74 1.82 3.40 -9.96
N ALA A 75 2.18 4.06 -11.07
CA ALA A 75 1.22 4.50 -12.06
C ALA A 75 0.50 3.31 -12.70
N SER A 76 1.23 2.24 -13.03
CA SER A 76 0.63 1.02 -13.58
C SER A 76 -0.37 0.36 -12.61
N LEU A 77 -0.10 0.40 -11.29
CA LEU A 77 -1.06 -0.05 -10.27
C LEU A 77 -2.32 0.81 -10.26
N GLY A 78 -2.17 2.13 -10.30
CA GLY A 78 -3.28 3.08 -10.38
C GLY A 78 -4.17 2.83 -11.61
N VAL A 79 -3.57 2.71 -12.78
CA VAL A 79 -4.28 2.41 -14.04
C VAL A 79 -4.99 1.05 -13.96
N TYR A 80 -4.29 0.01 -13.49
CA TYR A 80 -4.90 -1.31 -13.31
C TYR A 80 -6.10 -1.24 -12.37
N GLY A 81 -6.00 -0.51 -11.26
CA GLY A 81 -7.11 -0.34 -10.34
C GLY A 81 -8.30 0.43 -10.91
N LEU A 82 -8.04 1.46 -11.72
CA LEU A 82 -9.12 2.13 -12.44
C LEU A 82 -9.87 1.16 -13.34
N ILE A 83 -9.17 0.33 -14.11
CA ILE A 83 -9.78 -0.65 -15.02
C ILE A 83 -10.60 -1.68 -14.24
N CYS A 84 -10.03 -2.23 -13.17
CA CYS A 84 -10.66 -3.30 -12.39
C CYS A 84 -11.81 -2.81 -11.49
N MET A 85 -11.82 -1.54 -11.09
CA MET A 85 -12.86 -0.98 -10.22
C MET A 85 -13.91 -0.16 -10.96
N TRP A 86 -13.75 0.07 -12.26
CA TRP A 86 -14.73 0.82 -13.04
C TRP A 86 -16.11 0.14 -13.02
N PRO A 87 -17.21 0.84 -12.71
CA PRO A 87 -18.52 0.20 -12.61
C PRO A 87 -18.99 -0.47 -13.91
N ALA A 88 -18.60 0.04 -15.08
CA ALA A 88 -19.04 -0.52 -16.37
C ALA A 88 -18.40 -1.88 -16.71
N THR A 89 -17.33 -2.28 -16.03
CA THR A 89 -16.68 -3.59 -16.23
C THR A 89 -17.25 -4.69 -15.30
N TRP A 90 -18.30 -4.36 -14.53
CA TRP A 90 -18.90 -5.22 -13.50
C TRP A 90 -20.36 -5.64 -13.81
N PRO A 91 -20.83 -6.81 -13.33
CA PRO A 91 -20.06 -7.95 -12.85
C PRO A 91 -19.65 -8.81 -14.05
N SER A 92 -18.36 -9.11 -14.20
CA SER A 92 -17.87 -10.23 -15.02
C SER A 92 -17.83 -10.14 -16.55
N GLN A 93 -17.84 -8.98 -17.21
CA GLN A 93 -17.63 -9.01 -18.68
C GLN A 93 -16.17 -9.27 -19.09
N SER A 94 -15.18 -9.00 -18.22
CA SER A 94 -13.77 -9.29 -18.52
C SER A 94 -12.93 -9.33 -17.24
N ARG A 95 -13.01 -10.44 -16.49
CA ARG A 95 -12.06 -10.66 -15.38
C ARG A 95 -10.66 -10.78 -15.98
N PRO A 96 -9.66 -10.01 -15.51
CA PRO A 96 -8.29 -10.17 -15.98
C PRO A 96 -7.84 -11.62 -15.75
N PRO A 97 -7.02 -12.18 -16.64
CA PRO A 97 -6.49 -13.53 -16.45
C PRO A 97 -5.75 -13.62 -15.11
N ILE A 98 -5.74 -14.82 -14.51
CA ILE A 98 -5.12 -15.04 -13.19
C ILE A 98 -3.67 -14.56 -13.13
N VAL A 99 -2.94 -14.68 -14.25
CA VAL A 99 -1.57 -14.18 -14.39
C VAL A 99 -1.52 -12.66 -14.24
N ALA A 100 -2.43 -11.93 -14.88
CA ALA A 100 -2.49 -10.47 -14.71
C ALA A 100 -2.83 -10.11 -13.25
N ARG A 101 -3.77 -10.81 -12.61
CA ARG A 101 -4.08 -10.56 -11.19
C ARG A 101 -2.88 -10.83 -10.28
N ALA A 102 -2.10 -11.88 -10.54
CA ALA A 102 -0.88 -12.16 -9.77
C ALA A 102 0.20 -11.10 -10.02
N VAL A 103 0.41 -10.69 -11.27
CA VAL A 103 1.40 -9.68 -11.65
C VAL A 103 1.04 -8.33 -11.04
N TRP A 104 -0.16 -7.80 -11.25
CA TRP A 104 -0.52 -6.47 -10.74
C TRP A 104 -0.95 -6.47 -9.27
N GLY A 105 -1.37 -7.61 -8.71
CA GLY A 105 -1.73 -7.74 -7.30
C GLY A 105 -0.54 -7.98 -6.37
N VAL A 106 0.54 -8.61 -6.86
CA VAL A 106 1.70 -8.98 -6.02
C VAL A 106 3.03 -8.63 -6.68
N GLY A 107 3.24 -8.98 -7.95
CA GLY A 107 4.51 -8.75 -8.63
C GLY A 107 4.90 -7.27 -8.75
N VAL A 108 4.03 -6.44 -9.33
CA VAL A 108 4.24 -5.01 -9.52
C VAL A 108 4.34 -4.28 -8.17
N PRO A 109 3.49 -4.53 -7.17
CA PRO A 109 3.67 -3.94 -5.84
C PRO A 109 5.02 -4.31 -5.20
N LEU A 110 5.45 -5.56 -5.29
CA LEU A 110 6.77 -5.97 -4.78
C LEU A 110 7.91 -5.28 -5.52
N ALA A 111 7.83 -5.15 -6.84
CA ALA A 111 8.82 -4.45 -7.64
C ALA A 111 8.88 -2.94 -7.28
N ALA A 112 7.71 -2.30 -7.10
CA ALA A 112 7.63 -0.90 -6.71
C ALA A 112 8.20 -0.68 -5.30
N HIS A 113 7.85 -1.57 -4.36
CA HIS A 113 8.40 -1.59 -3.01
C HIS A 113 9.93 -1.73 -3.08
N ALA A 114 10.45 -2.76 -3.74
CA ALA A 114 11.90 -2.99 -3.85
C ALA A 114 12.63 -1.79 -4.47
N SER A 115 12.04 -1.17 -5.50
CA SER A 115 12.59 0.04 -6.13
C SER A 115 12.65 1.22 -5.16
N LEU A 116 11.59 1.48 -4.39
CA LEU A 116 11.57 2.55 -3.38
C LEU A 116 12.56 2.28 -2.25
N THR A 117 12.58 1.06 -1.72
CA THR A 117 13.51 0.70 -0.63
C THR A 117 14.97 0.78 -1.07
N SER A 118 15.28 0.34 -2.29
CA SER A 118 16.63 0.47 -2.85
C SER A 118 17.02 1.94 -3.05
N HIS A 119 16.11 2.76 -3.57
CA HIS A 119 16.33 4.19 -3.78
C HIS A 119 16.60 4.93 -2.47
N TYR A 120 15.70 4.80 -1.49
CA TYR A 120 15.84 5.46 -0.19
C TYR A 120 16.97 4.86 0.65
N GLY A 121 17.29 3.57 0.46
CA GLY A 121 18.50 2.97 0.98
C GLY A 121 19.74 3.69 0.45
N GLY A 122 19.83 3.91 -0.86
CA GLY A 122 20.93 4.68 -1.47
C GLY A 122 21.02 6.12 -0.95
N VAL A 123 19.89 6.82 -0.84
CA VAL A 123 19.81 8.18 -0.29
C VAL A 123 20.32 8.21 1.16
N GLN A 124 19.89 7.27 1.99
CA GLN A 124 20.35 7.17 3.37
C GLN A 124 21.85 6.93 3.46
N HIS A 125 22.41 6.04 2.62
CA HIS A 125 23.86 5.82 2.56
C HIS A 125 24.62 7.08 2.14
N ALA A 126 24.10 7.84 1.16
CA ALA A 126 24.72 9.10 0.72
C ALA A 126 24.74 10.14 1.85
N TRP A 127 23.64 10.28 2.60
CA TRP A 127 23.58 11.17 3.76
C TRP A 127 24.53 10.75 4.88
N ILE A 128 24.66 9.43 5.14
CA ILE A 128 25.64 8.91 6.10
C ILE A 128 27.07 9.21 5.66
N ALA A 129 27.39 9.00 4.37
CA ALA A 129 28.72 9.28 3.83
C ALA A 129 29.08 10.78 3.93
N HIS A 130 28.13 11.67 3.63
CA HIS A 130 28.30 13.11 3.80
C HIS A 130 28.50 13.50 5.28
N ALA A 131 27.70 12.95 6.19
CA ALA A 131 27.80 13.22 7.62
C ALA A 131 29.16 12.80 8.22
N HIS A 132 29.80 11.76 7.68
CA HIS A 132 31.12 11.29 8.10
C HIS A 132 32.28 11.91 7.30
N GLY A 133 32.00 12.86 6.40
CA GLY A 133 33.03 13.55 5.61
C GLY A 133 33.64 12.73 4.48
N PHE A 134 33.05 11.59 4.09
CA PHE A 134 33.49 10.79 2.94
C PHE A 134 33.03 11.38 1.60
N ALA A 135 32.02 12.24 1.61
CA ALA A 135 31.52 12.94 0.42
C ALA A 135 31.52 14.46 0.68
N GLN A 136 32.06 15.24 -0.27
CA GLN A 136 32.15 16.71 -0.16
C GLN A 136 30.88 17.43 -0.62
N GLU A 137 30.09 16.82 -1.50
CA GLU A 137 28.84 17.40 -2.00
C GLU A 137 27.64 16.89 -1.20
N ALA A 138 26.73 17.81 -0.87
CA ALA A 138 25.47 17.46 -0.23
C ALA A 138 24.61 16.61 -1.18
N PRO A 139 23.94 15.54 -0.68
CA PRO A 139 23.03 14.76 -1.51
C PRO A 139 21.92 15.61 -2.12
N SER A 140 21.56 15.33 -3.38
CA SER A 140 20.55 16.09 -4.14
C SER A 140 19.12 15.92 -3.60
N LEU A 141 18.86 14.86 -2.84
CA LEU A 141 17.56 14.56 -2.26
C LEU A 141 17.55 14.85 -0.76
N PRO A 142 16.47 15.45 -0.22
CA PRO A 142 16.34 15.68 1.21
C PRO A 142 16.37 14.35 1.98
N TYR A 143 16.89 14.40 3.20
CA TYR A 143 16.88 13.24 4.09
C TYR A 143 15.44 12.83 4.40
N ALA A 144 15.09 11.57 4.10
CA ALA A 144 13.77 11.01 4.39
C ALA A 144 13.85 10.11 5.62
N GLN A 145 12.91 10.29 6.55
CA GLN A 145 12.82 9.44 7.73
C GLN A 145 12.17 8.09 7.40
N ALA A 146 12.51 7.05 8.16
CA ALA A 146 11.98 5.70 7.93
C ALA A 146 10.44 5.65 7.91
N HIS A 147 9.78 6.42 8.78
CA HIS A 147 8.32 6.45 8.85
C HIS A 147 7.67 7.10 7.62
N GLU A 148 8.34 8.08 7.00
CA GLU A 148 7.88 8.74 5.77
C GLU A 148 7.96 7.78 4.58
N VAL A 149 9.07 7.03 4.47
CA VAL A 149 9.26 6.00 3.42
C VAL A 149 8.24 4.87 3.58
N VAL A 150 7.97 4.43 4.82
CA VAL A 150 6.95 3.41 5.10
C VAL A 150 5.56 3.92 4.74
N ALA A 151 5.22 5.18 5.05
CA ALA A 151 3.94 5.78 4.68
C ALA A 151 3.78 5.88 3.15
N LEU A 152 4.85 6.25 2.44
CA LEU A 152 4.89 6.30 0.98
C LEU A 152 4.63 4.91 0.37
N ILE A 153 5.32 3.88 0.85
CA ILE A 153 5.15 2.50 0.39
C ILE A 153 3.74 2.00 0.71
N ALA A 154 3.24 2.21 1.93
CA ALA A 154 1.91 1.78 2.32
C ALA A 154 0.82 2.41 1.43
N GLY A 155 0.89 3.73 1.22
CA GLY A 155 -0.11 4.49 0.47
C GLY A 155 -0.04 4.30 -1.05
N LEU A 156 1.14 4.41 -1.64
CA LEU A 156 1.30 4.39 -3.11
C LEU A 156 1.48 2.99 -3.70
N VAL A 157 1.92 2.01 -2.89
CA VAL A 157 2.19 0.66 -3.39
C VAL A 157 1.11 -0.33 -2.97
N TRP A 158 0.75 -0.38 -1.68
CA TRP A 158 -0.05 -1.50 -1.15
C TRP A 158 -1.53 -1.20 -0.94
N ALA A 159 -1.91 0.04 -0.65
CA ALA A 159 -3.29 0.39 -0.34
C ALA A 159 -4.27 -0.03 -1.46
N LEU A 160 -3.94 0.24 -2.71
CA LEU A 160 -4.82 -0.07 -3.85
C LEU A 160 -4.89 -1.58 -4.15
N PRO A 161 -3.78 -2.34 -4.24
CA PRO A 161 -3.84 -3.80 -4.36
C PRO A 161 -4.63 -4.48 -3.23
N VAL A 162 -4.44 -4.05 -1.98
CA VAL A 162 -5.19 -4.59 -0.83
C VAL A 162 -6.68 -4.29 -0.98
N TYR A 163 -7.03 -3.04 -1.34
CA TYR A 163 -8.42 -2.67 -1.60
C TYR A 163 -9.05 -3.50 -2.72
N GLN A 164 -8.32 -3.72 -3.82
CA GLN A 164 -8.75 -4.59 -4.92
C GLN A 164 -9.01 -6.00 -4.42
N PHE A 165 -8.04 -6.58 -3.72
CA PHE A 165 -8.13 -7.94 -3.20
C PHE A 165 -9.38 -8.12 -2.32
N VAL A 166 -9.58 -7.24 -1.32
CA VAL A 166 -10.77 -7.27 -0.45
C VAL A 166 -12.05 -7.12 -1.27
N SER A 167 -12.06 -6.21 -2.26
CA SER A 167 -13.22 -5.99 -3.10
C SER A 167 -13.56 -7.12 -4.07
N GLU A 168 -12.60 -8.00 -4.39
CA GLU A 168 -12.75 -9.13 -5.30
C GLU A 168 -13.13 -10.42 -4.56
N THR A 169 -12.53 -10.68 -3.39
CA THR A 169 -12.79 -11.89 -2.60
C THR A 169 -14.17 -11.89 -1.95
N THR A 170 -14.69 -10.70 -1.62
CA THR A 170 -16.03 -10.50 -1.03
C THR A 170 -17.18 -10.69 -2.03
N GLN A 171 -16.91 -10.75 -3.34
CA GLN A 171 -17.98 -10.78 -4.35
C GLN A 171 -18.69 -12.13 -4.52
N THR A 172 -18.04 -13.23 -4.15
CA THR A 172 -18.64 -14.58 -4.26
C THR A 172 -19.37 -14.99 -2.98
N TRP A 173 -19.30 -14.15 -1.94
CA TRP A 173 -19.92 -14.39 -0.64
C TRP A 173 -21.25 -13.64 -0.58
N SER A 174 -22.16 -13.89 -1.52
CA SER A 174 -23.52 -13.41 -1.35
C SER A 174 -24.14 -14.14 -0.16
N LEU A 175 -24.46 -13.42 0.91
CA LEU A 175 -25.34 -13.93 1.95
C LEU A 175 -26.61 -14.47 1.29
N PRO A 176 -27.10 -15.67 1.68
CA PRO A 176 -28.34 -16.20 1.12
C PRO A 176 -29.44 -15.15 1.30
N THR A 177 -30.04 -14.71 0.20
CA THR A 177 -31.22 -13.86 0.23
C THR A 177 -32.28 -14.58 1.04
N ARG A 178 -32.68 -13.98 2.17
CA ARG A 178 -33.92 -14.41 2.83
C ARG A 178 -35.05 -14.18 1.83
N THR A 179 -35.68 -15.29 1.46
CA THR A 179 -36.91 -15.39 0.67
C THR A 179 -38.00 -14.47 1.20
#